data_AF-F4KR82-F1
#
_entry.id   AF-F4KR82-F1
#
_cell.length_a   1.000
_cell.length_b   1.000
_cell.length_c   1.000
_cell.angle_alpha   90.00
_cell.angle_beta   90.00
_cell.angle_gamma   90.00
#
_symmetry.space_group_name_H-M   'P 1'
#
loop_
_entity.id
_entity.type
_entity.pdbx_description
1 polymer ?
#
loop_
_entity_poly.entity_id
_entity_poly.type
_entity_poly.pdbx_seq_one_letter_code
_entity_poly.pdbx_strand_id
1 'polypeptide(L)'
;MSPTPLVDKEFLIEKRAAQSGFDMSNWTYVIIPDIPPEYKARGGTMRVRGFIDSYELKQHNLLPMKDQRMFLPLNAAVRKKN
;
A
#
# COMPACT_ATOMS: atom_id res chain seq x y z
N MET A 1 -22.74 10.89 9.94
CA MET A 1 -22.11 9.57 10.07
C MET A 1 -20.71 9.68 9.52
N SER A 2 -19.70 9.56 10.39
CA SER A 2 -18.30 9.55 9.96
C SER A 2 -18.05 8.26 9.16
N PRO A 3 -17.40 8.31 8.00
CA PRO A 3 -17.13 7.10 7.23
C PRO A 3 -16.17 6.20 8.02
N THR A 4 -16.54 4.94 8.22
CA THR A 4 -15.65 3.94 8.81
C THR A 4 -14.44 3.76 7.90
N PRO A 5 -13.20 3.94 8.40
CA PRO A 5 -12.02 3.75 7.58
C PRO A 5 -11.92 2.27 7.16
N LEU A 6 -11.51 2.03 5.91
CA LEU A 6 -11.33 0.68 5.38
C LEU A 6 -10.30 -0.11 6.20
N VAL A 7 -9.26 0.58 6.65
CA VAL A 7 -8.18 0.06 7.48
C VAL A 7 -7.68 1.19 8.38
N ASP A 8 -7.56 0.92 9.68
CA ASP A 8 -6.93 1.78 10.67
C ASP A 8 -6.10 0.91 11.62
N LYS A 9 -4.84 0.67 11.22
CA LYS A 9 -3.89 -0.23 11.90
C LYS A 9 -2.47 0.22 11.60
N GLU A 10 -1.55 -0.17 12.47
CA GLU A 10 -0.12 -0.04 12.23
C GLU A 10 0.38 -1.21 11.40
N PHE A 11 1.24 -0.92 10.42
CA PHE A 11 1.84 -1.93 9.54
C PHE A 11 3.35 -1.78 9.48
N LEU A 12 4.03 -2.91 9.32
CA LEU A 12 5.46 -2.92 9.07
C LEU A 12 5.75 -2.53 7.63
N ILE A 13 6.75 -1.66 7.46
CA ILE A 13 7.27 -1.26 6.16
C ILE A 13 8.25 -2.34 5.70
N GLU A 14 7.91 -3.03 4.62
CA GLU A 14 8.73 -4.06 3.99
C GLU A 14 9.63 -3.44 2.93
N LYS A 15 10.91 -3.85 2.91
CA LYS A 15 11.87 -3.45 1.88
C LYS A 15 12.21 -4.68 1.03
N ARG A 16 12.00 -4.60 -0.28
CA ARG A 16 12.43 -5.68 -1.17
C ARG A 16 13.92 -5.54 -1.45
N ALA A 17 14.73 -6.51 -1.02
CA ALA A 17 16.04 -6.71 -1.61
C ALA A 17 15.85 -7.23 -3.05
N ALA A 18 16.55 -6.64 -4.02
CA ALA A 18 16.36 -6.94 -5.44
C ALA A 18 16.34 -8.46 -5.69
N GLN A 19 15.22 -8.97 -6.20
CA GLN A 19 15.06 -10.37 -6.57
C GLN A 19 14.81 -10.38 -8.07
N SER A 20 15.87 -10.71 -8.83
CA SER A 20 16.00 -10.54 -10.28
C SER A 20 16.39 -9.12 -10.71
N GLY A 21 17.13 -9.00 -11.84
CA GLY A 21 17.92 -7.85 -12.31
C GLY A 21 17.18 -6.54 -12.61
N PHE A 22 16.02 -6.32 -12.01
CA PHE A 22 15.41 -5.01 -11.83
C PHE A 22 15.89 -4.41 -10.50
N ASP A 23 16.53 -3.24 -10.54
CA ASP A 23 16.89 -2.50 -9.33
C ASP A 23 15.62 -1.98 -8.62
N MET A 24 15.07 -2.83 -7.77
CA MET A 24 14.02 -2.51 -6.81
C MET A 24 14.60 -2.26 -5.41
N SER A 25 15.92 -2.10 -5.28
CA SER A 25 16.61 -2.00 -3.97
C SER A 25 16.14 -0.82 -3.12
N ASN A 26 15.55 0.20 -3.77
CA ASN A 26 15.01 1.39 -3.14
C ASN A 26 13.48 1.38 -2.97
N TRP A 27 12.81 0.27 -3.26
CA TRP A 27 11.35 0.15 -3.09
C TRP A 27 11.00 -0.34 -1.70
N THR A 28 10.22 0.47 -1.00
CA THR A 28 9.46 0.03 0.17
C THR A 28 8.02 -0.13 -0.17
N TYR A 29 7.36 -1.00 0.58
CA TYR A 29 5.93 -1.20 0.48
C TYR A 29 5.38 -1.61 1.83
N VAL A 30 4.09 -1.42 1.99
CA VAL A 30 3.32 -1.91 3.13
C VAL A 30 2.38 -2.98 2.62
N ILE A 31 2.30 -4.09 3.32
CA ILE A 31 1.34 -5.15 3.03
C ILE A 31 0.09 -4.89 3.85
N ILE A 32 -1.04 -4.78 3.17
CA ILE A 32 -2.36 -4.61 3.79
C ILE A 32 -3.10 -5.95 3.65
N PRO A 33 -3.19 -6.74 4.74
CA PRO A 33 -4.01 -7.94 4.77
C PRO A 33 -5.50 -7.57 4.78
N ASP A 34 -6.34 -8.51 4.34
CA ASP A 34 -7.79 -8.46 4.56
C ASP A 34 -8.55 -7.28 3.92
N ILE A 35 -8.18 -6.89 2.69
CA ILE A 35 -9.03 -5.99 1.89
C ILE A 35 -10.23 -6.78 1.34
N PRO A 36 -11.48 -6.36 1.63
CA PRO A 36 -12.66 -7.03 1.12
C PRO A 36 -12.68 -7.03 -0.41
N PRO A 37 -13.05 -8.15 -1.04
CA PRO A 37 -13.03 -8.29 -2.49
C PRO A 37 -14.00 -7.34 -3.20
N GLU A 38 -15.06 -6.85 -2.53
CA GLU A 38 -16.00 -5.90 -3.14
C GLU A 38 -15.36 -4.56 -3.54
N TYR A 39 -14.22 -4.20 -2.94
CA TYR A 39 -13.50 -2.96 -3.26
C TYR A 39 -12.45 -3.15 -4.36
N LYS A 40 -12.18 -4.40 -4.79
CA LYS A 40 -11.19 -4.70 -5.82
C LYS A 40 -11.79 -4.45 -7.20
N ALA A 41 -11.11 -3.69 -8.04
CA ALA A 41 -11.50 -3.54 -9.43
C ALA A 41 -11.34 -4.88 -10.19
N ARG A 42 -11.98 -5.00 -11.37
CA ARG A 42 -11.86 -6.19 -12.23
C ARG A 42 -10.41 -6.57 -12.60
N GLY A 43 -9.46 -5.64 -12.47
CA GLY A 43 -8.02 -5.84 -12.67
C GLY A 43 -7.21 -6.12 -11.39
N GLY A 44 -7.88 -6.33 -10.25
CA GLY A 44 -7.26 -6.62 -8.95
C GLY A 44 -6.64 -5.42 -8.23
N THR A 45 -6.66 -4.22 -8.82
CA THR A 45 -6.17 -2.99 -8.18
C THR A 45 -7.28 -2.31 -7.38
N MET A 46 -6.90 -1.52 -6.38
CA MET A 46 -7.84 -0.73 -5.57
C MET A 46 -7.31 0.68 -5.38
N ARG A 47 -8.15 1.69 -5.62
CA ARG A 47 -7.78 3.09 -5.42
C ARG A 47 -8.18 3.55 -4.02
N VAL A 48 -7.21 4.01 -3.24
CA VAL A 48 -7.40 4.44 -1.85
C VAL A 48 -6.99 5.89 -1.65
N ARG A 49 -7.56 6.47 -0.59
CA ARG A 49 -7.17 7.75 -0.01
C ARG A 49 -7.09 7.60 1.51
N GLY A 50 -6.25 8.39 2.17
CA GLY A 50 -6.07 8.30 3.61
C GLY A 50 -4.81 9.01 4.07
N PHE A 51 -4.26 8.58 5.18
CA PHE A 51 -3.04 9.12 5.75
C PHE A 51 -2.11 7.97 6.16
N ILE A 52 -0.81 8.17 5.95
CA ILE A 52 0.25 7.37 6.58
C ILE A 52 0.93 8.32 7.55
N ASP A 53 0.80 8.09 8.85
CA ASP A 53 1.24 9.02 9.88
C ASP A 53 0.69 10.44 9.60
N SER A 54 1.55 11.39 9.24
CA SER A 54 1.20 12.77 8.86
C SER A 54 1.16 13.02 7.35
N TYR A 55 1.37 11.99 6.53
CA TYR A 55 1.41 12.08 5.07
C TYR A 55 0.06 11.76 4.45
N GLU A 56 -0.56 12.72 3.76
CA GLU A 56 -1.81 12.53 3.04
C GLU A 56 -1.63 11.71 1.74
N LEU A 57 -2.33 10.58 1.66
CA LEU A 57 -2.53 9.81 0.44
C LEU A 57 -3.79 10.33 -0.28
N LYS A 58 -3.61 11.19 -1.29
CA LYS A 58 -4.76 11.74 -2.05
C LYS A 58 -5.42 10.70 -2.95
N GLN A 59 -4.61 10.01 -3.75
CA GLN A 59 -5.07 9.01 -4.69
C GLN A 59 -3.95 8.04 -5.02
N HIS A 60 -3.90 6.92 -4.31
CA HIS A 60 -2.92 5.86 -4.54
C HIS A 60 -3.59 4.56 -4.95
N ASN A 61 -2.95 3.81 -5.84
CA ASN A 61 -3.40 2.49 -6.25
C ASN A 61 -2.67 1.43 -5.42
N LEU A 62 -3.43 0.61 -4.71
CA LEU A 62 -2.96 -0.64 -4.17
C LEU A 62 -2.87 -1.68 -5.28
N LEU A 63 -1.81 -2.47 -5.22
CA LEU A 63 -1.54 -3.52 -6.18
C LEU A 63 -1.83 -4.88 -5.53
N PRO A 64 -2.42 -5.83 -6.28
CA PRO A 64 -2.67 -7.17 -5.77
C PRO A 64 -1.38 -7.98 -5.69
N MET A 65 -1.25 -8.79 -4.65
CA MET A 65 -0.25 -9.86 -4.54
C MET A 65 -0.88 -11.21 -4.90
N LYS A 66 -0.04 -12.20 -5.22
CA LYS A 66 -0.47 -13.58 -5.54
C LYS A 66 -1.28 -14.25 -4.42
N ASP A 67 -1.16 -13.76 -3.19
CA ASP A 67 -1.72 -14.35 -1.97
C ASP A 67 -2.94 -13.59 -1.46
N GLN A 68 -3.75 -13.02 -2.37
CA GLN A 68 -4.95 -12.19 -2.10
C GLN A 68 -4.74 -10.90 -1.27
N ARG A 69 -3.53 -10.70 -0.74
CA ARG A 69 -3.07 -9.48 -0.06
C ARG A 69 -2.89 -8.34 -1.04
N MET A 70 -3.00 -7.12 -0.53
CA MET A 70 -2.72 -5.91 -1.28
C MET A 70 -1.43 -5.29 -0.77
N PHE A 71 -0.66 -4.65 -1.65
CA PHE A 71 0.50 -3.87 -1.22
C PHE A 71 0.41 -2.43 -1.70
N LEU A 72 0.81 -1.52 -0.82
CA LEU A 72 0.95 -0.09 -1.08
C LEU A 72 2.45 0.22 -1.29
N PRO A 73 2.90 0.58 -2.50
CA PRO A 73 4.27 1.03 -2.69
C PRO A 73 4.48 2.39 -2.01
N LEU A 74 5.49 2.46 -1.14
CA LEU A 74 5.94 3.69 -0.50
C LEU A 74 7.11 4.26 -1.29
N ASN A 75 6.93 5.46 -1.82
CA ASN A 75 8.00 6.18 -2.50
C ASN A 75 9.00 6.76 -1.47
N ALA A 76 10.17 7.20 -1.96
CA ALA A 76 11.18 7.83 -1.12
C ALA A 76 10.70 9.13 -0.45
N ALA A 77 9.65 9.78 -0.99
CA ALA A 77 9.08 11.01 -0.44
C ALA A 77 8.29 10.75 0.85
N VAL A 78 7.63 9.60 0.99
CA VAL A 78 7.00 9.17 2.25
C VAL A 78 8.08 8.84 3.28
N ARG A 79 9.17 8.16 2.87
CA ARG A 79 10.28 7.80 3.77
C ARG A 79 11.03 8.98 4.37
N LYS A 80 11.25 10.07 3.62
CA LYS A 80 12.04 11.23 4.07
C LYS A 80 11.26 12.18 4.99
N LYS A 81 9.96 11.96 5.17
CA LYS A 81 9.08 12.83 5.96
C LYS A 81 8.79 12.30 7.37
N ASN A 82 9.36 11.12 7.72
CA ASN A 82 9.41 10.57 9.07
C ASN A 82 10.78 10.81 9.70
#